data_AF-A0A3R9SRZ9-F1
#
_entry.id   AF-A0A3R9SRZ9-F1
#
_cell.length_a   1.000
_cell.length_b   1.000
_cell.length_c   1.000
_cell.angle_alpha   90.00
_cell.angle_beta   90.00
_cell.angle_gamma   90.00
#
_symmetry.space_group_name_H-M   'P 1'
#
loop_
_entity.id
_entity.type
_entity.pdbx_description
1 polymer ?
#
loop_
_entity_poly.entity_id
_entity_poly.type
_entity_poly.pdbx_seq_one_letter_code
_entity_poly.pdbx_strand_id
1 'polypeptide(L)'
;MLGDLDQTLTVSISGLGDVMPDEFERVIEGQYPDVKPTVNYRIYSSDNLNSPMFYLLGLQLSSVAMNHKAVTFKAESPRLNTAKTGDIFSLDR
;
A
#
# COMPACT_ATOMS: atom_id res chain seq x y z
N MET A 1 -6.83 -16.90 13.30
CA MET A 1 -7.17 -15.47 13.24
C MET A 1 -6.09 -14.77 12.42
N LEU A 2 -6.21 -14.75 11.10
CA LEU A 2 -5.24 -14.11 10.19
C LEU A 2 -6.00 -13.44 9.02
N GLY A 3 -7.15 -12.85 9.33
CA GLY A 3 -8.07 -12.29 8.35
C GLY A 3 -8.65 -10.94 8.74
N ASP A 4 -8.06 -10.28 9.75
CA ASP A 4 -8.63 -9.07 10.36
C ASP A 4 -7.57 -8.03 10.73
N LEU A 5 -6.37 -8.11 10.14
CA LEU A 5 -5.34 -7.10 10.35
C LEU A 5 -5.31 -6.17 9.14
N ASP A 6 -6.09 -5.09 9.23
CA ASP A 6 -6.02 -3.94 8.32
C ASP A 6 -4.67 -3.24 8.50
N GLN A 7 -3.64 -3.78 7.86
CA GLN A 7 -2.32 -3.16 7.82
C GLN A 7 -2.39 -1.95 6.93
N THR A 8 -2.19 -0.77 7.52
CA THR A 8 -2.11 0.49 6.81
C THR A 8 -0.75 1.12 7.09
N LEU A 9 -0.11 1.62 6.04
CA LEU A 9 1.11 2.41 6.12
C LEU A 9 0.88 3.76 5.45
N THR A 10 1.12 4.84 6.20
CA THR A 10 1.14 6.20 5.65
C THR A 10 2.57 6.72 5.71
N VAL A 11 3.13 7.11 4.56
CA VAL A 11 4.48 7.66 4.48
C VAL A 11 4.41 9.02 3.81
N SER A 12 5.12 9.99 4.39
CA SER A 12 5.30 11.32 3.81
C SER A 12 6.77 11.52 3.51
N ILE A 13 7.10 11.77 2.24
CA ILE A 13 8.47 12.05 1.81
C ILE A 13 8.56 13.48 1.32
N SER A 14 9.38 14.27 1.99
CA SER A 14 9.68 15.65 1.61
C SER A 14 10.71 15.69 0.47
N GLY A 15 10.61 16.70 -0.40
CA GLY A 15 11.56 16.92 -1.50
C GLY A 15 11.27 16.11 -2.77
N LEU A 16 10.19 15.33 -2.77
CA LEU A 16 9.74 14.57 -3.95
C LEU A 16 8.53 15.20 -4.66
N GLY A 17 8.12 16.40 -4.24
CA GLY A 17 6.94 17.08 -4.78
C GLY A 17 7.04 17.47 -6.25
N ASP A 18 8.25 17.53 -6.81
CA ASP A 18 8.49 17.93 -8.20
C ASP A 18 8.63 16.75 -9.18
N VAL A 19 8.91 15.53 -8.70
CA VAL A 19 9.19 14.35 -9.55
C VAL A 19 8.08 13.31 -9.47
N MET A 20 7.55 13.07 -8.27
CA MET A 20 6.54 12.03 -8.04
C MET A 20 5.19 12.27 -8.75
N PRO A 21 4.69 13.52 -8.92
CA PRO A 21 3.45 13.74 -9.68
C PRO A 21 3.52 13.15 -11.09
N ASP A 22 4.59 13.45 -11.84
CA ASP A 22 4.78 12.98 -13.20
C ASP A 22 4.89 11.44 -13.29
N GLU A 23 5.51 10.80 -12.29
CA GLU A 23 5.59 9.34 -12.23
C GLU A 23 4.22 8.70 -11.98
N PHE A 24 3.41 9.30 -11.11
CA PHE A 24 2.05 8.80 -10.86
C PHE A 24 1.15 8.99 -12.08
N GLU A 25 1.28 10.12 -12.79
CA GLU A 25 0.58 10.35 -14.06
C GLU A 25 0.98 9.27 -15.08
N ARG A 26 2.27 8.98 -15.24
CA ARG A 26 2.75 7.89 -16.10
C ARG A 26 2.17 6.52 -15.75
N VAL A 27 2.01 6.21 -14.46
CA VAL A 27 1.43 4.95 -14.01
C VAL A 27 -0.08 4.90 -14.31
N ILE A 28 -0.79 6.00 -14.06
CA ILE A 28 -2.24 6.10 -14.26
C ILE A 28 -2.60 6.09 -15.76
N GLU A 29 -1.80 6.75 -16.60
CA GLU A 29 -2.01 6.84 -18.06
C GLU A 29 -1.30 5.71 -18.82
N GLY A 30 -0.61 4.83 -18.11
CA GLY A 30 0.19 3.75 -18.68
C GLY A 30 -0.66 2.61 -19.27
N GLN A 31 0.04 1.57 -19.72
CA GLN A 31 -0.60 0.39 -20.33
C GLN A 31 -1.42 -0.47 -19.35
N TYR A 32 -1.25 -0.26 -18.04
CA TYR A 32 -1.86 -1.09 -16.99
C TYR A 32 -2.45 -0.23 -15.85
N PRO A 33 -3.46 0.62 -16.13
CA PRO A 33 -4.02 1.55 -15.14
C PRO A 33 -4.66 0.86 -13.93
N ASP A 34 -5.15 -0.38 -14.12
CA ASP A 34 -5.78 -1.17 -13.06
C ASP A 34 -4.76 -1.81 -12.09
N VAL A 35 -3.47 -1.83 -12.46
CA VAL A 35 -2.42 -2.41 -11.63
C VAL A 35 -1.88 -1.33 -10.69
N LYS A 36 -2.38 -1.37 -9.46
CA LYS A 36 -1.96 -0.42 -8.41
C LYS A 36 -0.49 -0.60 -8.04
N PRO A 37 0.26 0.49 -7.80
CA PRO A 37 1.59 0.42 -7.21
C PRO A 37 1.60 -0.34 -5.88
N THR A 38 2.69 -1.09 -5.66
CA THR A 38 2.90 -1.89 -4.45
C THR A 38 3.98 -1.26 -3.57
N VAL A 39 3.69 -1.11 -2.29
CA VAL A 39 4.62 -0.64 -1.26
C VAL A 39 5.15 -1.83 -0.47
N ASN A 40 6.48 -1.96 -0.46
CA ASN A 40 7.20 -2.95 0.33
C ASN A 40 8.04 -2.22 1.38
N TYR A 41 7.60 -2.25 2.63
CA TYR A 41 8.31 -1.63 3.75
C TYR A 41 9.21 -2.66 4.43
N ARG A 42 10.47 -2.29 4.66
CA ARG A 42 11.49 -3.17 5.26
C ARG A 42 12.30 -2.37 6.27
N ILE A 43 12.50 -2.94 7.44
CA ILE A 43 13.40 -2.43 8.47
C ILE A 43 14.60 -3.36 8.52
N TYR A 44 15.79 -2.80 8.39
CA TYR A 44 17.06 -3.52 8.49
C TYR A 44 17.78 -3.12 9.77
N SER A 45 18.58 -4.03 10.29
CA SER A 45 19.56 -3.68 11.31
C SER A 45 20.71 -2.94 10.65
N SER A 46 21.37 -2.03 11.37
CA SER A 46 22.54 -1.33 10.85
C SER A 46 23.74 -2.26 10.61
N ASP A 47 23.79 -3.40 11.28
CA ASP A 47 24.85 -4.41 11.14
C ASP A 47 24.56 -5.46 10.05
N ASN A 48 23.31 -5.56 9.58
CA ASN A 48 22.91 -6.50 8.54
C ASN A 48 21.84 -5.92 7.60
N LEU A 49 22.31 -5.41 6.47
CA LEU A 49 21.47 -4.90 5.38
C LEU A 49 21.04 -5.99 4.38
N ASN A 50 21.52 -7.23 4.53
CA ASN A 50 21.20 -8.32 3.60
C ASN A 50 19.85 -8.97 3.91
N SER A 51 19.39 -8.90 5.16
CA SER A 51 18.10 -9.45 5.58
C SER A 51 17.35 -8.45 6.46
N PRO A 52 16.07 -8.16 6.16
CA PRO A 52 15.27 -7.30 7.00
C PRO A 52 14.97 -7.98 8.35
N MET A 53 14.99 -7.21 9.42
CA MET A 53 14.50 -7.64 10.74
C MET A 53 12.98 -7.71 10.76
N PHE A 54 12.33 -6.82 9.99
CA PHE A 54 10.89 -6.70 9.90
C PHE A 54 10.49 -6.24 8.51
N TYR A 55 9.36 -6.74 8.02
CA TYR A 55 8.84 -6.34 6.72
C TYR A 55 7.31 -6.33 6.69
N LEU A 56 6.76 -5.43 5.87
CA LEU A 56 5.38 -5.42 5.40
C LEU A 56 5.45 -5.40 3.87
N LEU A 57 4.93 -6.45 3.24
CA LEU A 57 5.05 -6.65 1.80
C LEU A 57 3.67 -6.66 1.16
N GLY A 58 3.61 -6.24 -0.10
CA GLY A 58 2.38 -6.36 -0.89
C GLY A 58 1.28 -5.36 -0.52
N LEU A 59 1.60 -4.28 0.20
CA LEU A 59 0.62 -3.22 0.45
C LEU A 59 0.30 -2.51 -0.86
N GLN A 60 -0.97 -2.36 -1.20
CA GLN A 60 -1.40 -1.64 -2.40
C GLN A 60 -1.68 -0.19 -2.07
N LEU A 61 -1.33 0.70 -2.99
CA LEU A 61 -1.62 2.12 -2.87
C LEU A 61 -3.14 2.36 -2.81
N SER A 62 -3.62 2.99 -1.74
CA SER A 62 -5.05 3.34 -1.58
C SER A 62 -5.31 4.82 -1.81
N SER A 63 -4.37 5.70 -1.46
CA SER A 63 -4.45 7.12 -1.81
C SER A 63 -3.07 7.77 -1.90
N VAL A 64 -3.00 8.85 -2.66
CA VAL A 64 -1.84 9.76 -2.70
C VAL A 64 -2.32 11.19 -2.55
N ALA A 65 -1.65 11.95 -1.70
CA ALA A 65 -1.78 13.39 -1.59
C ALA A 65 -0.41 14.01 -1.89
N MET A 66 -0.37 15.00 -2.77
CA MET A 66 0.88 15.61 -3.23
C MET A 66 0.78 17.12 -3.18
N ASN A 67 1.89 17.75 -2.83
CA ASN A 67 2.13 19.18 -3.05
C ASN A 67 3.60 19.36 -3.48
N HIS A 68 3.97 20.57 -3.92
CA HIS A 68 5.34 20.87 -4.36
C HIS A 68 6.43 20.60 -3.30
N LYS A 69 6.09 20.41 -2.03
CA LYS A 69 7.06 20.16 -0.95
C LYS A 69 7.16 18.69 -0.57
N ALA A 70 6.08 17.94 -0.65
CA ALA A 70 6.00 16.59 -0.13
C ALA A 70 4.96 15.75 -0.87
N VAL A 71 5.22 14.46 -0.89
CA VAL A 71 4.29 13.42 -1.33
C VAL A 71 3.96 12.52 -0.15
N THR A 72 2.67 12.38 0.12
CA THR A 72 2.13 11.48 1.13
C THR A 72 1.36 10.36 0.44
N PHE A 73 1.77 9.12 0.66
CA PHE A 73 1.05 7.95 0.17
C PHE A 73 0.52 7.11 1.33
N LYS A 74 -0.70 6.60 1.13
CA LYS A 74 -1.34 5.60 1.97
C LYS A 74 -1.37 4.28 1.23
N ALA A 75 -0.91 3.22 1.88
CA ALA A 75 -0.95 1.87 1.36
C ALA A 75 -1.62 0.93 2.37
N GLU A 76 -2.42 -0.01 1.87
CA GLU A 76 -3.15 -0.97 2.70
C GLU A 76 -3.06 -2.39 2.12
N SER A 77 -3.32 -3.40 2.94
CA SER A 77 -3.42 -4.78 2.48
C SER A 77 -4.42 -4.91 1.31
N PRO A 78 -4.14 -5.74 0.29
CA PRO A 78 -5.10 -6.00 -0.78
C PRO A 78 -6.41 -6.53 -0.21
N ARG A 79 -7.53 -5.90 -0.58
CA ARG A 79 -8.85 -6.35 -0.14
C ARG A 79 -9.27 -7.58 -0.97
N LEU A 80 -9.03 -8.77 -0.44
CA LEU A 80 -9.36 -10.04 -1.10
C LEU A 80 -10.87 -10.39 -1.05
N ASN A 81 -11.68 -9.70 -0.22
CA ASN A 81 -13.10 -10.01 -0.05
C ASN A 81 -13.97 -8.76 -0.20
N THR A 82 -14.43 -8.47 -1.42
CA THR A 82 -15.52 -7.50 -1.66
C THR A 82 -16.80 -8.18 -2.15
N ALA A 83 -16.73 -9.46 -2.57
CA ALA A 83 -17.90 -10.24 -2.93
C ALA A 83 -18.54 -10.85 -1.67
N LYS A 84 -19.65 -10.27 -1.22
CA LYS A 84 -20.55 -10.89 -0.22
C LYS A 84 -21.33 -12.05 -0.85
N THR A 85 -20.63 -13.09 -1.32
CA THR A 85 -21.26 -14.33 -1.84
C THR A 85 -21.21 -15.47 -0.82
N GLY A 86 -20.77 -15.22 0.41
CA GLY A 86 -20.88 -16.17 1.49
C GLY A 86 -22.25 -16.05 2.17
N ASP A 87 -23.02 -17.13 2.16
CA ASP A 87 -24.23 -17.24 2.97
C ASP A 87 -23.88 -17.02 4.45
N ILE A 88 -24.61 -16.12 5.10
CA ILE A 88 -24.48 -15.88 6.53
C ILE A 88 -25.18 -17.04 7.24
N PHE A 89 -24.42 -18.05 7.68
CA PHE A 89 -24.93 -19.04 8.62
C PHE A 89 -25.07 -18.37 9.99
N SER A 90 -26.31 -17.97 10.33
CA SER A 90 -26.69 -17.65 11.72
C SER A 90 -26.92 -18.94 12.49
N LEU A 91 -26.36 -19.02 13.70
CA LEU A 91 -26.58 -20.13 14.65
C LEU A 91 -27.85 -19.95 15.49
N ASP A 92 -28.70 -18.98 15.18
CA ASP A 92 -29.99 -18.83 15.85
C ASP A 92 -31.00 -19.85 15.32
N ARG A 93 -31.10 -20.99 16.02
CA ARG A 93 -32.28 -21.85 16.02
C ARG A 93 -32.57 -22.41 17.40
#